data_AF-A0A7K2MF63-F1
#
_entry.id   AF-A0A7K2MF63-F1
#
_cell.length_a   1.000
_cell.length_b   1.000
_cell.length_c   1.000
_cell.angle_alpha   90.00
_cell.angle_beta   90.00
_cell.angle_gamma   90.00
#
_symmetry.space_group_name_H-M   'P 1'
#
loop_
_entity.id
_entity.type
_entity.pdbx_description
1 polymer ?
#
loop_
_entity_poly.entity_id
_entity_poly.type
_entity_poly.pdbx_seq_one_letter_code
_entity_poly.pdbx_strand_id
1 'polypeptide(L)'
;MVAPIAPQTLIDLGTQEAAIHYQEDNDGTWNNYNRYAKETPGMASYDGESYCVIGLLWLAHRAGDISIMPQTPDCAEAVTEYQSWGRWSWYPARGAQVMLGTEGQDHTGLVYQWDATRIWTIEFNTNTTGAAEGDGAYLRVRNRSDANVYGYGYPRYCAPMATADPAWVDDPSLIKTSSGSATAYAPYPGQDFFKVGRTSPLVLAAAKRLVAVGAGSYTPSADIGSADLTAWGAWHVTQGSPGGAYPGYPGEQIWRALQIVHSH
;
A
#
# COMPACT_ATOMS: atom_id res chain seq x y z
N MET A 1 0.06 -21.60 3.46
CA MET A 1 1.26 -20.82 3.81
C MET A 1 0.96 -19.38 3.44
N VAL A 2 1.16 -18.43 4.34
CA VAL A 2 0.96 -17.00 4.03
C VAL A 2 2.07 -16.60 3.05
N ALA A 3 1.75 -15.82 2.02
CA ALA A 3 2.76 -15.39 1.06
C ALA A 3 3.90 -14.61 1.73
N PRO A 4 5.15 -14.80 1.28
CA PRO A 4 6.25 -13.94 1.66
C PRO A 4 5.92 -12.49 1.32
N ILE A 5 6.21 -11.55 2.22
CA ILE A 5 6.03 -10.12 1.93
C ILE A 5 7.10 -9.73 0.91
N ALA A 6 6.67 -9.49 -0.33
CA ALA A 6 7.53 -9.19 -1.46
C ALA A 6 7.33 -7.74 -1.92
N PRO A 7 8.27 -7.16 -2.67
CA PRO A 7 8.12 -5.85 -3.29
C PRO A 7 6.77 -5.64 -4.00
N GLN A 8 6.32 -6.66 -4.75
CA GLN A 8 5.08 -6.59 -5.51
C GLN A 8 3.86 -6.32 -4.62
N THR A 9 3.81 -6.89 -3.41
CA THR A 9 2.68 -6.72 -2.50
C THR A 9 2.47 -5.26 -2.11
N LEU A 10 3.56 -4.55 -1.75
CA LEU A 10 3.48 -3.13 -1.39
C LEU A 10 3.18 -2.27 -2.62
N ILE A 11 3.74 -2.62 -3.79
CA ILE A 11 3.48 -1.93 -5.05
C ILE A 11 2.00 -2.02 -5.44
N ASP A 12 1.39 -3.19 -5.33
CA ASP A 12 -0.02 -3.39 -5.66
C ASP A 12 -0.92 -2.58 -4.72
N LEU A 13 -0.66 -2.66 -3.40
CA LEU A 13 -1.37 -1.89 -2.38
C LEU A 13 -1.22 -0.37 -2.62
N GLY A 14 -0.01 0.11 -2.88
CA GLY A 14 0.27 1.52 -3.07
C GLY A 14 -0.26 2.08 -4.40
N THR A 15 -0.22 1.30 -5.48
CA THR A 15 -0.80 1.71 -6.77
C THR A 15 -2.32 1.85 -6.66
N GLN A 16 -2.96 0.92 -5.95
CA GLN A 16 -4.38 1.03 -5.66
C GLN A 16 -4.70 2.25 -4.81
N GLU A 17 -3.89 2.49 -3.79
CA GLU A 17 -4.05 3.64 -2.91
C GLU A 17 -3.94 4.97 -3.68
N ALA A 18 -2.99 5.07 -4.60
CA ALA A 18 -2.86 6.23 -5.48
C ALA A 18 -4.05 6.39 -6.45
N ALA A 19 -4.70 5.29 -6.86
CA ALA A 19 -5.86 5.31 -7.75
C ALA A 19 -7.16 5.74 -7.04
N ILE A 20 -7.21 5.66 -5.71
CA ILE A 20 -8.36 6.14 -4.91
C ILE A 20 -8.42 7.67 -4.92
N HIS A 21 -7.29 8.35 -5.19
CA HIS A 21 -7.17 9.80 -5.08
C HIS A 21 -7.64 10.30 -3.72
N TYR A 22 -7.29 9.56 -2.66
CA TYR A 22 -7.53 9.99 -1.29
C TYR A 22 -6.87 11.36 -1.09
N GLN A 23 -7.65 12.29 -0.54
CA GLN A 23 -7.15 13.54 -0.01
C GLN A 23 -7.37 13.59 1.50
N GLU A 24 -6.40 14.14 2.20
CA GLU A 24 -6.47 14.33 3.64
C GLU A 24 -7.43 15.43 4.07
N ASP A 25 -7.60 15.60 5.39
CA ASP A 25 -8.49 16.64 5.91
C ASP A 25 -8.02 18.04 5.49
N ASN A 26 -8.99 18.93 5.24
CA ASN A 26 -8.76 20.29 4.78
C ASN A 26 -9.75 21.24 5.47
N ASP A 27 -9.25 22.10 6.33
CA ASP A 27 -10.03 23.11 7.07
C ASP A 27 -9.88 24.53 6.50
N GLY A 28 -9.41 24.63 5.25
CA GLY A 28 -8.97 25.86 4.60
C GLY A 28 -7.49 25.83 4.24
N THR A 29 -6.73 24.89 4.79
CA THR A 29 -5.37 24.50 4.38
C THR A 29 -5.19 22.99 4.63
N TRP A 30 -4.29 22.35 3.89
CA TRP A 30 -3.89 20.96 4.16
C TRP A 30 -3.22 20.88 5.53
N ASN A 31 -3.76 20.04 6.41
CA ASN A 31 -3.38 20.00 7.82
C ASN A 31 -2.79 18.64 8.24
N ASN A 32 -2.49 17.76 7.28
CA ASN A 32 -1.87 16.46 7.50
C ASN A 32 -2.66 15.49 8.41
N TYR A 33 -3.91 15.80 8.79
CA TYR A 33 -4.78 14.85 9.47
C TYR A 33 -5.25 13.79 8.49
N ASN A 34 -4.82 12.55 8.70
CA ASN A 34 -4.94 11.50 7.69
C ASN A 34 -5.30 10.14 8.28
N ARG A 35 -5.85 9.27 7.45
CA ARG A 35 -6.20 7.90 7.88
C ARG A 35 -4.99 7.01 8.13
N TYR A 36 -3.86 7.25 7.45
CA TYR A 36 -2.70 6.35 7.52
C TYR A 36 -2.04 6.39 8.89
N ALA A 37 -1.90 7.57 9.51
CA ALA A 37 -1.40 7.70 10.88
C ALA A 37 -2.30 6.94 11.88
N LYS A 38 -3.62 7.07 11.73
CA LYS A 38 -4.62 6.39 12.59
C LYS A 38 -4.61 4.86 12.42
N GLU A 39 -4.41 4.38 11.20
CA GLU A 39 -4.44 2.96 10.85
C GLU A 39 -3.10 2.23 11.05
N THR A 40 -2.00 2.96 11.16
CA THR A 40 -0.65 2.37 11.25
C THR A 40 -0.23 2.21 12.72
N PRO A 41 0.10 0.97 13.16
CA PRO A 41 0.55 0.73 14.53
C PRO A 41 1.72 1.64 14.93
N GLY A 42 1.58 2.31 16.08
CA GLY A 42 2.59 3.22 16.61
C GLY A 42 2.63 4.61 15.98
N MET A 43 1.80 4.91 14.97
CA MET A 43 1.87 6.18 14.25
C MET A 43 0.75 7.18 14.60
N ALA A 44 -0.25 6.78 15.40
CA ALA A 44 -1.42 7.59 15.70
C ALA A 44 -1.10 8.93 16.41
N SER A 45 0.03 9.01 17.13
CA SER A 45 0.49 10.25 17.78
C SER A 45 1.10 11.27 16.81
N TYR A 46 1.36 10.88 15.56
CA TYR A 46 1.91 11.75 14.50
C TYR A 46 0.83 12.17 13.50
N ASP A 47 -0.44 11.96 13.82
CA ASP A 47 -1.56 12.47 13.01
C ASP A 47 -1.58 14.00 13.04
N GLY A 48 -1.56 14.63 11.86
CA GLY A 48 -1.30 16.07 11.71
C GLY A 48 0.15 16.44 11.35
N GLU A 49 1.07 15.46 11.30
CA GLU A 49 2.45 15.64 10.80
C GLU A 49 2.59 15.07 9.37
N SER A 50 3.66 15.45 8.65
CA SER A 50 3.96 14.90 7.33
C SER A 50 3.98 13.37 7.33
N TYR A 51 3.19 12.73 6.45
CA TYR A 51 2.92 11.29 6.48
C TYR A 51 3.56 10.52 5.32
N CYS A 52 4.60 11.07 4.68
CA CYS A 52 5.28 10.41 3.56
C CYS A 52 5.87 9.05 3.95
N VAL A 53 6.56 8.94 5.10
CA VAL A 53 7.05 7.66 5.64
C VAL A 53 5.91 6.82 6.23
N ILE A 54 4.98 7.47 6.95
CA ILE A 54 3.83 6.80 7.57
C ILE A 54 2.99 6.05 6.53
N GLY A 55 2.79 6.61 5.34
CA GLY A 55 2.10 5.93 4.25
C GLY A 55 2.81 4.67 3.77
N LEU A 56 4.15 4.65 3.75
CA LEU A 56 4.92 3.44 3.43
C LEU A 56 4.86 2.40 4.56
N LEU A 57 4.91 2.84 5.82
CA LEU A 57 4.69 1.97 6.99
C LEU A 57 3.28 1.39 7.01
N TRP A 58 2.28 2.16 6.59
CA TRP A 58 0.93 1.67 6.38
C TRP A 58 0.92 0.55 5.34
N LEU A 59 1.58 0.72 4.19
CA LEU A 59 1.70 -0.35 3.19
C LEU A 59 2.36 -1.61 3.78
N ALA A 60 3.46 -1.46 4.52
CA ALA A 60 4.14 -2.58 5.18
C ALA A 60 3.25 -3.30 6.21
N HIS A 61 2.53 -2.52 7.04
CA HIS A 61 1.55 -3.04 7.99
C HIS A 61 0.45 -3.83 7.28
N ARG A 62 -0.13 -3.26 6.22
CA ARG A 62 -1.21 -3.87 5.42
C ARG A 62 -0.74 -5.11 4.66
N ALA A 63 0.55 -5.18 4.33
CA ALA A 63 1.17 -6.32 3.68
C ALA A 63 1.50 -7.47 4.64
N GLY A 64 1.49 -7.25 5.96
CA GLY A 64 1.74 -8.33 6.92
C GLY A 64 2.63 -7.98 8.09
N ASP A 65 3.58 -7.07 7.89
CA ASP A 65 4.71 -6.86 8.80
C ASP A 65 5.27 -5.45 8.60
N ILE A 66 4.97 -4.57 9.55
CA ILE A 66 5.50 -3.21 9.58
C ILE A 66 7.03 -3.20 9.79
N SER A 67 7.62 -4.26 10.36
CA SER A 67 9.05 -4.32 10.71
C SER A 67 10.00 -4.54 9.53
N ILE A 68 9.47 -4.65 8.31
CA ILE A 68 10.30 -4.68 7.10
C ILE A 68 10.86 -3.27 6.77
N MET A 69 10.29 -2.20 7.34
CA MET A 69 10.72 -0.81 7.17
C MET A 69 11.08 -0.17 8.53
N PRO A 70 11.96 0.85 8.55
CA PRO A 70 12.23 1.69 9.72
C PRO A 70 10.94 2.23 10.34
N GLN A 71 10.70 1.96 11.62
CA GLN A 71 9.43 2.30 12.29
C GLN A 71 9.48 3.71 12.88
N THR A 72 9.67 4.69 12.01
CA THR A 72 9.76 6.12 12.31
C THR A 72 8.93 6.92 11.31
N PRO A 73 8.34 8.06 11.69
CA PRO A 73 7.77 8.99 10.72
C PRO A 73 8.84 9.83 9.99
N ASP A 74 10.08 9.86 10.48
CA ASP A 74 11.13 10.77 10.04
C ASP A 74 12.01 10.18 8.92
N CYS A 75 12.23 10.94 7.86
CA CYS A 75 13.02 10.50 6.72
C CYS A 75 14.51 10.33 7.05
N ALA A 76 15.12 11.22 7.82
CA ALA A 76 16.53 11.13 8.20
C ALA A 76 16.80 9.95 9.16
N GLU A 77 15.88 9.67 10.07
CA GLU A 77 15.92 8.47 10.91
C GLU A 77 15.80 7.20 10.06
N ALA A 78 14.91 7.18 9.05
CA ALA A 78 14.78 6.05 8.14
C ALA A 78 16.08 5.78 7.36
N VAL A 79 16.76 6.83 6.85
CA VAL A 79 18.09 6.72 6.22
C VAL A 79 19.07 6.05 7.18
N THR A 80 19.19 6.58 8.40
CA THR A 80 20.11 6.09 9.43
C THR A 80 19.84 4.63 9.77
N GLU A 81 18.57 4.26 9.92
CA GLU A 81 18.18 2.90 10.26
C GLU A 81 18.47 1.92 9.11
N TYR A 82 18.17 2.26 7.86
CA TYR A 82 18.56 1.43 6.71
C TYR A 82 20.06 1.23 6.61
N GLN A 83 20.86 2.27 6.85
CA GLN A 83 22.32 2.16 6.88
C GLN A 83 22.77 1.22 8.01
N SER A 84 22.21 1.34 9.21
CA SER A 84 22.51 0.45 10.34
C SER A 84 22.16 -1.01 10.05
N TRP A 85 21.16 -1.24 9.21
CA TRP A 85 20.73 -2.56 8.79
C TRP A 85 21.63 -3.15 7.71
N GLY A 86 22.57 -2.39 7.13
CA GLY A 86 23.27 -2.78 5.91
C GLY A 86 22.34 -2.87 4.70
N ARG A 87 21.23 -2.14 4.73
CA ARG A 87 20.14 -2.17 3.74
C ARG A 87 20.01 -0.85 2.98
N TRP A 88 21.12 -0.14 2.81
CA TRP A 88 21.21 1.09 2.04
C TRP A 88 21.92 0.85 0.72
N SER A 89 21.40 1.40 -0.38
CA SER A 89 22.05 1.37 -1.69
C SER A 89 21.92 2.71 -2.39
N TRP A 90 22.88 2.99 -3.27
CA TRP A 90 22.86 4.13 -4.19
C TRP A 90 22.16 3.81 -5.51
N TYR A 91 21.60 2.61 -5.64
CA TYR A 91 20.90 2.15 -6.83
C TYR A 91 19.44 1.82 -6.50
N PRO A 92 18.50 2.09 -7.41
CA PRO A 92 17.10 1.74 -7.23
C PRO A 92 16.92 0.23 -7.29
N ALA A 93 15.89 -0.22 -6.59
CA ALA A 93 15.38 -1.57 -6.68
C ALA A 93 13.86 -1.55 -6.62
N ARG A 94 13.23 -2.61 -7.12
CA ARG A 94 11.78 -2.77 -7.03
C ARG A 94 11.39 -2.90 -5.55
N GLY A 95 10.46 -2.06 -5.11
CA GLY A 95 10.04 -1.96 -3.71
C GLY A 95 11.03 -1.26 -2.80
N ALA A 96 12.09 -0.63 -3.31
CA ALA A 96 12.96 0.21 -2.50
C ALA A 96 12.22 1.47 -2.05
N GLN A 97 12.55 1.96 -0.87
CA GLN A 97 12.16 3.28 -0.40
C GLN A 97 13.19 4.28 -0.94
N VAL A 98 12.80 5.13 -1.88
CA VAL A 98 13.67 6.25 -2.29
C VAL A 98 13.62 7.33 -1.22
N MET A 99 14.78 7.86 -0.85
CA MET A 99 14.91 9.01 0.04
C MET A 99 15.29 10.23 -0.78
N LEU A 100 14.60 11.34 -0.53
CA LEU A 100 14.72 12.57 -1.28
C LEU A 100 15.19 13.70 -0.35
N GLY A 101 15.93 14.65 -0.91
CA GLY A 101 16.62 15.70 -0.17
C GLY A 101 18.12 15.60 -0.35
N THR A 102 18.85 16.62 0.09
CA THR A 102 20.32 16.63 0.01
C THR A 102 20.97 15.48 0.78
N GLU A 103 20.33 15.03 1.86
CA GLU A 103 20.74 13.92 2.72
C GLU A 103 19.61 12.89 2.90
N GLY A 104 18.57 12.95 2.04
CA GLY A 104 17.42 12.05 2.08
C GLY A 104 16.37 12.39 3.15
N GLN A 105 16.42 13.59 3.73
CA GLN A 105 15.62 14.02 4.86
C GLN A 105 14.27 14.67 4.50
N ASP A 106 14.04 15.00 3.23
CA ASP A 106 12.94 15.89 2.84
C ASP A 106 11.66 15.11 2.47
N HIS A 107 11.78 13.99 1.77
CA HIS A 107 10.62 13.22 1.32
C HIS A 107 10.97 11.77 0.97
N THR A 108 9.97 10.93 0.77
CA THR A 108 10.18 9.53 0.41
C THR A 108 9.09 8.96 -0.52
N GLY A 109 9.39 7.82 -1.14
CA GLY A 109 8.43 7.07 -1.96
C GLY A 109 8.83 5.62 -2.17
N LEU A 110 7.88 4.78 -2.58
CA LEU A 110 8.12 3.37 -2.93
C LEU A 110 8.38 3.23 -4.42
N VAL A 111 9.57 2.76 -4.81
CA VAL A 111 9.93 2.52 -6.21
C VAL A 111 9.18 1.30 -6.75
N TYR A 112 8.34 1.46 -7.79
CA TYR A 112 7.68 0.34 -8.46
C TYR A 112 8.32 -0.07 -9.78
N GLN A 113 9.09 0.84 -10.39
CA GLN A 113 9.81 0.63 -11.65
C GLN A 113 11.02 1.57 -11.73
N TRP A 114 12.05 1.18 -12.49
CA TRP A 114 13.14 2.05 -12.91
C TRP A 114 13.57 1.74 -14.34
N ASP A 115 14.28 2.70 -14.95
CA ASP A 115 15.03 2.51 -16.18
C ASP A 115 16.44 3.14 -16.03
N ALA A 116 17.12 3.38 -17.16
CA ALA A 116 18.45 3.98 -17.16
C ALA A 116 18.48 5.41 -16.59
N THR A 117 17.39 6.17 -16.68
CA THR A 117 17.35 7.61 -16.34
C THR A 117 16.29 7.96 -15.31
N ARG A 118 15.32 7.09 -15.05
CA ARG A 118 14.15 7.39 -14.24
C ARG A 118 13.86 6.31 -13.20
N ILE A 119 13.19 6.76 -12.14
CA ILE A 119 12.45 5.93 -11.20
C ILE A 119 10.97 6.34 -11.25
N TRP A 120 10.11 5.36 -11.06
CA TRP A 120 8.69 5.57 -10.85
C TRP A 120 8.33 5.14 -9.44
N THR A 121 7.61 6.00 -8.75
CA THR A 121 7.38 5.91 -7.30
C THR A 121 5.90 6.05 -6.96
N ILE A 122 5.51 5.42 -5.87
CA ILE A 122 4.26 5.70 -5.14
C ILE A 122 4.66 6.58 -3.95
N GLU A 123 4.10 7.77 -3.85
CA GLU A 123 4.46 8.77 -2.84
C GLU A 123 3.21 9.22 -2.09
N PHE A 124 3.28 9.18 -0.76
CA PHE A 124 2.24 9.68 0.15
C PHE A 124 2.64 11.06 0.63
N ASN A 125 1.66 11.88 1.04
CA ASN A 125 1.90 13.28 1.40
C ASN A 125 2.66 13.99 0.29
N THR A 126 2.22 13.74 -0.95
CA THR A 126 2.66 14.49 -2.13
C THR A 126 1.45 15.10 -2.81
N ASN A 127 1.66 16.00 -3.76
CA ASN A 127 0.62 16.64 -4.56
C ASN A 127 1.08 16.72 -6.01
N THR A 128 0.19 17.10 -6.94
CA THR A 128 0.54 17.31 -8.35
C THR A 128 0.82 18.77 -8.71
N THR A 129 0.79 19.68 -7.74
CA THR A 129 0.88 21.14 -7.93
C THR A 129 2.24 21.73 -7.56
N GLY A 130 3.13 20.95 -6.92
CA GLY A 130 4.45 21.37 -6.47
C GLY A 130 4.48 22.06 -5.11
N ALA A 131 3.41 21.99 -4.31
CA ALA A 131 3.40 22.55 -2.95
C ALA A 131 4.29 21.73 -1.99
N ALA A 132 4.76 22.37 -0.91
CA ALA A 132 5.63 21.75 0.09
C ALA A 132 4.91 20.66 0.90
N GLU A 133 3.63 20.89 1.24
CA GLU A 133 2.75 19.90 1.85
C GLU A 133 2.00 19.13 0.77
N GLY A 134 1.90 17.81 0.90
CA GLY A 134 1.18 16.99 -0.06
C GLY A 134 -0.19 16.57 0.41
N ASP A 135 -1.14 16.52 -0.52
CA ASP A 135 -2.55 16.35 -0.22
C ASP A 135 -3.02 14.90 -0.35
N GLY A 136 -2.18 13.95 -0.77
CA GLY A 136 -2.59 12.57 -0.92
C GLY A 136 -1.50 11.60 -1.35
N ALA A 137 -1.92 10.47 -1.92
CA ALA A 137 -1.07 9.42 -2.47
C ALA A 137 -1.09 9.46 -4.01
N TYR A 138 0.08 9.50 -4.64
CA TYR A 138 0.18 9.65 -6.10
C TYR A 138 1.32 8.81 -6.70
N LEU A 139 1.16 8.49 -7.99
CA LEU A 139 2.25 7.98 -8.81
C LEU A 139 3.12 9.14 -9.29
N ARG A 140 4.43 8.98 -9.19
CA ARG A 140 5.42 9.99 -9.55
C ARG A 140 6.48 9.38 -10.46
N VAL A 141 7.09 10.23 -11.28
CA VAL A 141 8.24 9.89 -12.11
C VAL A 141 9.33 10.90 -11.82
N ARG A 142 10.53 10.43 -11.51
CA ARG A 142 11.68 11.26 -11.16
C ARG A 142 12.89 10.85 -11.97
N ASN A 143 13.73 11.81 -12.33
CA ASN A 143 15.05 11.51 -12.86
C ASN A 143 15.88 10.92 -11.72
N ARG A 144 16.43 9.72 -11.90
CA ARG A 144 17.18 9.04 -10.83
C ARG A 144 18.57 9.62 -10.56
N SER A 145 19.04 10.47 -11.46
CA SER A 145 20.29 11.23 -11.34
C SER A 145 20.07 12.65 -10.84
N ASP A 146 18.84 13.00 -10.46
CA ASP A 146 18.53 14.29 -9.86
C ASP A 146 19.30 14.43 -8.54
N ALA A 147 19.86 15.61 -8.26
CA ALA A 147 20.57 15.88 -7.03
C ALA A 147 19.69 15.70 -5.78
N ASN A 148 18.36 15.79 -5.95
CA ASN A 148 17.39 15.57 -4.90
C ASN A 148 17.02 14.09 -4.70
N VAL A 149 17.51 13.17 -5.54
CA VAL A 149 17.38 11.73 -5.33
C VAL A 149 18.62 11.25 -4.60
N TYR A 150 18.54 11.16 -3.28
CA TYR A 150 19.69 10.88 -2.43
C TYR A 150 20.13 9.42 -2.52
N GLY A 151 19.23 8.49 -2.20
CA GLY A 151 19.53 7.07 -2.18
C GLY A 151 18.32 6.22 -1.84
N TYR A 152 18.57 4.94 -1.58
CA TYR A 152 17.52 3.94 -1.51
C TYR A 152 17.68 3.04 -0.29
N GLY A 153 16.68 3.06 0.59
CA GLY A 153 16.50 2.05 1.62
C GLY A 153 15.87 0.80 1.04
N TYR A 154 16.39 -0.37 1.37
CA TYR A 154 15.88 -1.67 0.90
C TYR A 154 15.10 -2.34 2.02
N PRO A 155 13.75 -2.28 2.06
CA PRO A 155 12.94 -2.94 3.08
C PRO A 155 13.25 -4.41 3.17
N ARG A 156 13.26 -4.99 4.38
CA ARG A 156 13.60 -6.39 4.69
C ARG A 156 12.53 -7.40 4.22
N TYR A 157 12.23 -7.40 2.93
CA TYR A 157 11.31 -8.33 2.30
C TYR A 157 11.69 -9.79 2.54
N CYS A 158 10.71 -10.69 2.43
CA CYS A 158 10.89 -12.14 2.51
C CYS A 158 11.35 -12.78 1.19
N ALA A 159 11.64 -11.96 0.17
CA ALA A 159 12.03 -12.38 -1.16
C ALA A 159 13.13 -11.44 -1.70
N PRO A 160 14.05 -11.95 -2.54
CA PRO A 160 15.07 -11.12 -3.16
C PRO A 160 14.48 -9.94 -3.93
N MET A 161 15.12 -8.78 -3.83
CA MET A 161 14.76 -7.59 -4.59
C MET A 161 15.42 -7.59 -5.96
N ALA A 162 14.67 -7.26 -7.01
CA ALA A 162 15.26 -6.92 -8.30
C ALA A 162 15.87 -5.52 -8.19
N THR A 163 17.19 -5.41 -8.40
CA THR A 163 17.96 -4.17 -8.17
C THR A 163 18.87 -3.83 -9.36
N ALA A 164 19.16 -2.54 -9.52
CA ALA A 164 20.20 -2.04 -10.41
C ALA A 164 21.60 -2.02 -9.77
N ASP A 165 21.73 -2.36 -8.48
CA ASP A 165 23.00 -2.43 -7.78
C ASP A 165 23.77 -3.69 -8.22
N PRO A 166 24.90 -3.55 -8.95
CA PRO A 166 25.64 -4.71 -9.45
C PRO A 166 26.41 -5.45 -8.34
N ALA A 167 26.60 -4.81 -7.17
CA ALA A 167 27.31 -5.37 -6.04
C ALA A 167 26.35 -5.96 -4.98
N TRP A 168 25.04 -5.82 -5.18
CA TRP A 168 24.06 -6.27 -4.19
C TRP A 168 23.97 -7.79 -4.12
N VAL A 169 24.20 -8.30 -2.93
CA VAL A 169 23.95 -9.68 -2.55
C VAL A 169 23.05 -9.63 -1.33
N ASP A 170 21.81 -10.07 -1.48
CA ASP A 170 20.84 -10.03 -0.38
C ASP A 170 21.30 -11.01 0.71
N ASP A 171 21.53 -10.50 1.92
CA ASP A 171 21.91 -11.31 3.06
C ASP A 171 20.68 -12.10 3.55
N PRO A 172 20.66 -13.45 3.42
CA PRO A 172 19.51 -14.25 3.82
C PRO A 172 19.16 -14.15 5.30
N SER A 173 20.08 -13.69 6.16
CA SER A 173 19.83 -13.45 7.58
C SER A 173 19.05 -12.16 7.85
N LEU A 174 19.10 -11.21 6.91
CA LEU A 174 18.39 -9.93 6.98
C LEU A 174 17.03 -9.97 6.27
N ILE A 175 16.80 -10.99 5.45
CA ILE A 175 15.49 -11.33 4.89
C ILE A 175 14.60 -11.80 6.03
N LYS A 176 13.46 -11.12 6.24
CA LYS A 176 12.48 -11.59 7.23
C LYS A 176 11.91 -12.93 6.76
N THR A 177 11.87 -13.93 7.63
CA THR A 177 11.31 -15.25 7.35
C THR A 177 9.80 -15.33 7.66
N SER A 178 9.26 -14.32 8.33
CA SER A 178 7.84 -14.19 8.62
C SER A 178 7.09 -13.66 7.41
N SER A 179 6.37 -14.54 6.73
CA SER A 179 5.15 -14.16 6.02
C SER A 179 4.23 -13.49 7.03
N GLY A 180 4.15 -12.16 7.02
CA GLY A 180 3.55 -11.41 8.11
C GLY A 180 2.17 -11.90 8.55
N SER A 181 1.88 -11.71 9.83
CA SER A 181 0.60 -12.06 10.46
C SER A 181 -0.55 -11.14 10.02
N ALA A 182 -0.25 -9.95 9.48
CA ALA A 182 -1.31 -9.13 8.92
C ALA A 182 -1.81 -9.79 7.64
N THR A 183 -3.06 -10.19 7.68
CA THR A 183 -3.81 -10.67 6.53
C THR A 183 -3.69 -9.68 5.38
N ALA A 184 -2.81 -9.94 4.40
CA ALA A 184 -2.80 -9.17 3.16
C ALA A 184 -4.20 -9.27 2.54
N TYR A 185 -4.91 -8.15 2.47
CA TYR A 185 -6.24 -8.13 1.89
C TYR A 185 -6.12 -8.21 0.37
N ALA A 186 -7.03 -8.95 -0.24
CA ALA A 186 -7.05 -9.14 -1.67
C ALA A 186 -7.26 -7.79 -2.39
N PRO A 187 -6.50 -7.53 -3.46
CA PRO A 187 -6.66 -6.31 -4.24
C PRO A 187 -8.04 -6.25 -4.89
N TYR A 188 -8.55 -5.05 -5.15
CA TYR A 188 -9.79 -4.90 -5.90
C TYR A 188 -9.59 -5.40 -7.34
N PRO A 189 -10.35 -6.40 -7.81
CA PRO A 189 -10.10 -7.05 -9.09
C PRO A 189 -10.67 -6.26 -10.30
N GLY A 190 -11.21 -5.06 -10.06
CA GLY A 190 -11.88 -4.24 -11.08
C GLY A 190 -13.36 -4.60 -11.26
N GLN A 191 -14.17 -3.65 -11.74
CA GLN A 191 -15.61 -3.83 -11.91
C GLN A 191 -15.97 -5.02 -12.83
N ASP A 192 -15.17 -5.24 -13.88
CA ASP A 192 -15.36 -6.33 -14.84
C ASP A 192 -15.20 -7.72 -14.24
N PHE A 193 -14.66 -7.80 -13.02
CA PHE A 193 -14.57 -9.03 -12.26
C PHE A 193 -15.96 -9.56 -11.86
N PHE A 194 -16.90 -8.68 -11.51
CA PHE A 194 -18.18 -9.01 -10.88
C PHE A 194 -19.27 -9.44 -11.87
N LYS A 195 -18.94 -10.41 -12.72
CA LYS A 195 -19.87 -10.98 -13.71
C LYS A 195 -20.40 -12.32 -13.19
N VAL A 196 -21.73 -12.47 -13.21
CA VAL A 196 -22.39 -13.71 -12.80
C VAL A 196 -21.81 -14.90 -13.59
N GLY A 197 -21.53 -15.99 -12.90
CA GLY A 197 -20.93 -17.20 -13.48
C GLY A 197 -19.40 -17.18 -13.55
N ARG A 198 -18.71 -16.11 -13.13
CA ARG A 198 -17.26 -16.15 -12.93
C ARG A 198 -16.92 -17.01 -11.71
N THR A 199 -16.02 -17.97 -11.89
CA THR A 199 -15.43 -18.77 -10.82
C THR A 199 -14.05 -18.24 -10.41
N SER A 200 -13.80 -18.04 -9.11
CA SER A 200 -12.47 -17.71 -8.58
C SER A 200 -12.37 -17.99 -7.07
N PRO A 201 -11.21 -18.45 -6.55
CA PRO A 201 -10.97 -18.54 -5.10
C PRO A 201 -11.21 -17.20 -4.38
N LEU A 202 -10.96 -16.09 -5.07
CA LEU A 202 -11.18 -14.75 -4.53
C LEU A 202 -12.67 -14.46 -4.28
N VAL A 203 -13.56 -14.99 -5.12
CA VAL A 203 -15.02 -14.88 -4.92
C VAL A 203 -15.43 -15.64 -3.67
N LEU A 204 -14.90 -16.85 -3.46
CA LEU A 204 -15.18 -17.63 -2.25
C LEU A 204 -14.72 -16.90 -0.98
N ALA A 205 -13.54 -16.27 -1.01
CA ALA A 205 -13.06 -15.46 0.10
C ALA A 205 -13.96 -14.25 0.37
N ALA A 206 -14.38 -13.54 -0.68
CA ALA A 206 -15.31 -12.42 -0.57
C ALA A 206 -16.67 -12.84 -0.02
N ALA A 207 -17.24 -13.92 -0.54
CA ALA A 207 -18.54 -14.46 -0.13
C ALA A 207 -18.55 -14.86 1.36
N LYS A 208 -17.50 -15.58 1.81
CA LYS A 208 -17.33 -15.91 3.24
C LYS A 208 -17.29 -14.67 4.10
N ARG A 209 -16.60 -13.62 3.65
CA ARG A 209 -16.48 -12.38 4.40
C ARG A 209 -17.78 -11.60 4.45
N LEU A 210 -18.53 -11.51 3.33
CA LEU A 210 -19.88 -10.93 3.28
C LEU A 210 -20.82 -11.58 4.29
N VAL A 211 -20.82 -12.92 4.36
CA VAL A 211 -21.61 -13.65 5.37
C VAL A 211 -21.12 -13.35 6.79
N ALA A 212 -19.81 -13.32 7.02
CA ALA A 212 -19.23 -13.07 8.33
C ALA A 212 -19.53 -11.65 8.88
N VAL A 213 -19.64 -10.64 8.00
CA VAL A 213 -20.03 -9.27 8.40
C VAL A 213 -21.54 -9.07 8.45
N GLY A 214 -22.33 -10.13 8.21
CA GLY A 214 -23.79 -10.07 8.24
C GLY A 214 -24.44 -9.41 7.02
N ALA A 215 -23.69 -9.21 5.93
CA ALA A 215 -24.21 -8.61 4.70
C ALA A 215 -25.06 -9.60 3.86
N GLY A 216 -25.09 -10.89 4.22
CA GLY A 216 -25.97 -11.87 3.59
C GLY A 216 -26.02 -13.20 4.35
N SER A 217 -27.07 -13.99 4.10
CA SER A 217 -27.23 -15.35 4.60
C SER A 217 -27.40 -16.30 3.42
N TYR A 218 -26.29 -16.84 2.94
CA TYR A 218 -26.22 -17.79 1.83
C TYR A 218 -25.00 -18.69 2.03
N THR A 219 -24.95 -19.80 1.29
CA THR A 219 -23.77 -20.69 1.31
C THR A 219 -22.69 -20.09 0.40
N PRO A 220 -21.52 -19.67 0.92
CA PRO A 220 -20.46 -19.12 0.09
C PRO A 220 -19.95 -20.13 -0.94
N SER A 221 -19.72 -19.66 -2.16
CA SER A 221 -19.17 -20.48 -3.26
C SER A 221 -18.07 -19.72 -4.00
N ALA A 222 -17.30 -20.42 -4.85
CA ALA A 222 -16.30 -19.78 -5.69
C ALA A 222 -16.90 -19.09 -6.93
N ASP A 223 -18.21 -19.23 -7.16
CA ASP A 223 -18.90 -18.65 -8.30
C ASP A 223 -19.62 -17.37 -7.90
N ILE A 224 -19.53 -16.34 -8.74
CA ILE A 224 -20.32 -15.12 -8.55
C ILE A 224 -21.77 -15.45 -8.89
N GLY A 225 -22.62 -15.49 -7.86
CA GLY A 225 -24.05 -15.64 -7.98
C GLY A 225 -24.81 -14.33 -7.76
N SER A 226 -26.12 -14.36 -7.98
CA SER A 226 -27.01 -13.25 -7.63
C SER A 226 -26.99 -12.94 -6.13
N ALA A 227 -26.85 -13.96 -5.28
CA ALA A 227 -26.74 -13.80 -3.83
C ALA A 227 -25.52 -12.98 -3.42
N ASP A 228 -24.37 -13.16 -4.08
CA ASP A 228 -23.17 -12.35 -3.83
C ASP A 228 -23.41 -10.89 -4.19
N LEU A 229 -24.00 -10.61 -5.36
CA LEU A 229 -24.28 -9.24 -5.79
C LEU A 229 -25.30 -8.55 -4.88
N THR A 230 -26.30 -9.27 -4.38
CA THR A 230 -27.24 -8.77 -3.37
C THR A 230 -26.53 -8.47 -2.06
N ALA A 231 -25.65 -9.36 -1.58
CA ALA A 231 -24.90 -9.17 -0.35
C ALA A 231 -23.91 -8.00 -0.44
N TRP A 232 -23.29 -7.79 -1.61
CA TRP A 232 -22.49 -6.60 -1.86
C TRP A 232 -23.33 -5.31 -1.82
N GLY A 233 -24.57 -5.35 -2.30
CA GLY A 233 -25.50 -4.23 -2.16
C GLY A 233 -25.89 -3.95 -0.72
N ALA A 234 -26.13 -4.98 0.09
CA ALA A 234 -26.39 -4.83 1.52
C ALA A 234 -25.16 -4.26 2.25
N TRP A 235 -23.97 -4.76 1.93
CA TRP A 235 -22.71 -4.24 2.47
C TRP A 235 -22.48 -2.77 2.07
N HIS A 236 -22.75 -2.40 0.83
CA HIS A 236 -22.72 -1.02 0.36
C HIS A 236 -23.60 -0.10 1.21
N VAL A 237 -24.82 -0.54 1.53
CA VAL A 237 -25.73 0.18 2.43
C VAL A 237 -25.17 0.27 3.84
N THR A 238 -24.65 -0.83 4.40
CA THR A 238 -24.00 -0.84 5.73
C THR A 238 -22.83 0.14 5.81
N GLN A 239 -22.08 0.31 4.71
CA GLN A 239 -20.98 1.27 4.61
C GLN A 239 -21.44 2.71 4.31
N GLY A 240 -22.74 3.01 4.38
CA GLY A 240 -23.27 4.36 4.22
C GLY A 240 -23.54 4.78 2.77
N SER A 241 -23.55 3.84 1.82
CA SER A 241 -23.80 4.06 0.40
C SER A 241 -22.91 5.14 -0.25
N PRO A 242 -21.57 5.03 -0.14
CA PRO A 242 -20.65 5.98 -0.75
C PRO A 242 -20.85 6.04 -2.28
N GLY A 243 -20.91 7.24 -2.83
CA GLY A 243 -21.19 7.44 -4.26
C GLY A 243 -22.66 7.22 -4.68
N GLY A 244 -23.57 7.02 -3.73
CA GLY A 244 -25.00 6.92 -3.97
C GLY A 244 -25.51 5.48 -4.09
N ALA A 245 -26.50 5.26 -4.97
CA ALA A 245 -27.15 3.95 -5.11
C ALA A 245 -26.17 2.87 -5.62
N TYR A 246 -26.31 1.65 -5.08
CA TYR A 246 -25.48 0.52 -5.48
C TYR A 246 -25.69 0.15 -6.95
N PRO A 247 -24.64 0.18 -7.80
CA PRO A 247 -24.78 -0.01 -9.26
C PRO A 247 -24.85 -1.48 -9.69
N GLY A 248 -24.88 -2.43 -8.74
CA GLY A 248 -24.92 -3.88 -9.02
C GLY A 248 -23.57 -4.60 -8.86
N TYR A 249 -22.50 -3.87 -8.57
CA TYR A 249 -21.18 -4.40 -8.23
C TYR A 249 -20.50 -3.49 -7.19
N PRO A 250 -19.62 -4.02 -6.32
CA PRO A 250 -18.91 -3.19 -5.36
C PRO A 250 -17.89 -2.31 -6.07
N GLY A 251 -17.84 -1.04 -5.69
CA GLY A 251 -16.69 -0.19 -5.95
C GLY A 251 -15.49 -0.60 -5.09
N GLU A 252 -14.31 -0.11 -5.44
CA GLU A 252 -13.07 -0.39 -4.74
C GLU A 252 -13.13 -0.06 -3.23
N GLN A 253 -13.74 1.07 -2.87
CA GLN A 253 -13.92 1.46 -1.47
C GLN A 253 -14.71 0.40 -0.69
N ILE A 254 -15.83 -0.07 -1.26
CA ILE A 254 -16.70 -1.10 -0.66
C ILE A 254 -15.98 -2.45 -0.57
N TRP A 255 -15.21 -2.79 -1.60
CA TRP A 255 -14.36 -3.97 -1.59
C TRP A 255 -13.32 -3.93 -0.47
N ARG A 256 -12.61 -2.81 -0.34
CA ARG A 256 -11.57 -2.60 0.68
C ARG A 256 -12.15 -2.65 2.08
N ALA A 257 -13.31 -2.04 2.28
CA ALA A 257 -14.01 -2.06 3.56
C ALA A 257 -14.33 -3.49 4.02
N LEU A 258 -14.57 -4.41 3.08
CA LEU A 258 -14.89 -5.79 3.42
C LEU A 258 -13.68 -6.56 3.99
N GLN A 259 -12.44 -6.11 3.73
CA GLN A 259 -11.23 -6.72 4.29
C GLN A 259 -11.12 -8.22 3.93
N ILE A 260 -11.19 -8.53 2.64
CA ILE A 260 -11.15 -9.90 2.13
C ILE A 260 -9.72 -10.42 2.23
N VAL A 261 -9.49 -11.48 2.99
CA VAL A 261 -8.17 -12.14 3.08
C VAL A 261 -7.74 -12.67 1.72
N HIS A 262 -6.50 -12.43 1.31
CA HIS A 262 -5.93 -13.08 0.13
C HIS A 262 -5.80 -14.60 0.39
N SER A 263 -6.75 -15.39 -0.11
CA SER A 263 -6.63 -16.85 -0.13
C SER A 263 -5.78 -17.26 -1.33
N HIS A 264 -4.62 -17.85 -1.06
CA HIS A 264 -3.80 -18.56 -2.05
C HIS A 264 -4.55 -19.71 -2.69
#